data_AF-A0A3N7GNB0-F1
#
_entry.id   AF-A0A3N7GNB0-F1
#
_cell.length_a   1.000
_cell.length_b   1.000
_cell.length_c   1.000
_cell.angle_alpha   90.00
_cell.angle_beta   90.00
_cell.angle_gamma   90.00
#
_symmetry.space_group_name_H-M   'P 1'
#
loop_
_entity.id
_entity.type
_entity.pdbx_description
1 polymer ?
#
loop_
_entity_poly.entity_id
_entity_poly.type
_entity_poly.pdbx_seq_one_letter_code
_entity_poly.pdbx_strand_id
1 'polypeptide(L)'
;MNSRKIYKKTLLVFVTLAFTAISCSEDWLTPKPLSFYEPGIALSNAEGMYSALTTLERNMRHEYFGDNAPILTEIIQSEVAVEGTTDKAGPQMDMDVALLPDAQLNHT
;
A
#
# COMPACT_ATOMS: atom_id res chain seq x y z
N MET A 1 66.14 -23.56 2.87
CA MET A 1 64.79 -23.82 3.42
C MET A 1 63.88 -22.58 3.54
N ASN A 2 64.33 -21.37 3.18
CA ASN A 2 63.55 -20.12 3.32
C ASN A 2 62.69 -19.74 2.09
N SER A 3 63.08 -20.15 0.88
CA SER A 3 62.40 -19.72 -0.35
C SER A 3 60.95 -20.23 -0.48
N ARG A 4 60.67 -21.48 -0.04
CA ARG A 4 59.29 -22.02 0.04
C ARG A 4 58.40 -21.29 1.04
N LYS A 5 58.96 -20.75 2.14
CA LYS A 5 58.20 -19.98 3.13
C LYS A 5 57.84 -18.60 2.59
N ILE A 6 58.74 -17.98 1.82
CA ILE A 6 58.51 -16.70 1.14
C ILE A 6 57.41 -16.85 0.09
N TYR A 7 57.48 -17.85 -0.79
CA TYR A 7 56.42 -18.12 -1.78
C TYR A 7 55.03 -18.34 -1.15
N LYS A 8 54.95 -19.09 -0.05
CA LYS A 8 53.69 -19.28 0.67
C LYS A 8 53.14 -17.98 1.28
N LYS A 9 54.00 -17.09 1.78
CA LYS A 9 53.60 -15.78 2.30
C LYS A 9 53.13 -14.85 1.20
N THR A 10 53.83 -14.80 0.06
CA THR A 10 53.43 -13.98 -1.09
C THR A 10 52.10 -14.44 -1.68
N LEU A 11 51.86 -15.75 -1.75
CA LEU A 11 50.58 -16.33 -2.16
C LEU A 11 49.43 -15.92 -1.22
N LEU A 12 49.67 -15.94 0.09
CA LEU A 12 48.68 -15.54 1.11
C LEU A 12 48.29 -14.07 1.00
N VAL A 13 49.26 -13.18 0.75
CA VAL A 13 49.02 -11.75 0.52
C VAL A 13 48.21 -11.53 -0.76
N PHE A 14 48.52 -12.27 -1.83
CA PHE A 14 47.81 -12.13 -3.09
C PHE A 14 46.35 -12.62 -3.00
N VAL A 15 46.12 -13.72 -2.27
CA VAL A 15 44.76 -14.25 -2.03
C VAL A 15 43.94 -13.28 -1.19
N THR A 16 44.52 -12.73 -0.12
CA THR A 16 43.80 -11.75 0.73
C THR A 16 43.45 -10.46 -0.01
N LEU A 17 44.35 -9.98 -0.89
CA LEU A 17 44.09 -8.80 -1.73
C LEU A 17 43.01 -9.06 -2.80
N ALA A 18 42.97 -10.28 -3.35
CA ALA A 18 41.93 -10.68 -4.30
C ALA A 18 40.53 -10.72 -3.65
N PHE A 19 40.44 -11.15 -2.37
CA PHE A 19 39.16 -11.14 -1.65
C PHE A 19 38.63 -9.73 -1.35
N THR A 20 39.51 -8.75 -1.11
CA THR A 20 39.08 -7.35 -0.91
C THR A 20 38.59 -6.67 -2.18
N ALA A 21 38.95 -7.20 -3.36
CA ALA A 21 38.48 -6.68 -4.65
C ALA A 21 37.06 -7.16 -5.02
N ILE A 22 36.49 -8.14 -4.30
CA ILE A 22 35.13 -8.65 -4.50
C ILE A 22 34.15 -7.96 -3.52
N SER A 23 34.37 -6.67 -3.26
CA SER A 23 33.46 -5.87 -2.43
C SER A 23 32.07 -5.80 -3.09
N CYS A 24 31.02 -5.79 -2.27
CA CYS A 24 29.64 -5.57 -2.73
C CYS A 24 29.52 -4.17 -3.35
N SER A 25 28.90 -4.05 -4.52
CA SER A 25 28.66 -2.76 -5.16
C SER A 25 27.56 -2.00 -4.42
N GLU A 26 27.66 -0.67 -4.36
CA GLU A 26 26.64 0.18 -3.74
C GLU A 26 25.26 0.03 -4.40
N ASP A 27 25.21 -0.40 -5.67
CA ASP A 27 23.98 -0.75 -6.38
C ASP A 27 23.17 -1.87 -5.73
N TRP A 28 23.79 -2.70 -4.87
CA TRP A 28 23.07 -3.67 -4.04
C TRP A 28 22.24 -2.99 -2.94
N LEU A 29 22.73 -1.85 -2.43
CA LEU A 29 22.06 -1.10 -1.36
C LEU A 29 20.87 -0.30 -1.90
N THR A 30 20.80 -0.08 -3.21
CA THR A 30 19.65 0.58 -3.82
C THR A 30 18.46 -0.38 -3.86
N PRO A 31 17.32 -0.04 -3.24
CA PRO A 31 16.12 -0.85 -3.35
C PRO A 31 15.69 -0.87 -4.82
N LYS A 32 15.47 -2.06 -5.38
CA LYS A 32 14.93 -2.28 -6.74
C LYS A 32 13.49 -2.80 -6.64
N PRO A 33 12.53 -1.94 -6.30
CA PRO A 33 11.14 -2.33 -6.17
C PRO A 33 10.57 -2.65 -7.55
N LEU A 34 9.92 -3.81 -7.68
CA LEU A 34 9.26 -4.20 -8.94
C LEU A 34 7.98 -3.40 -9.22
N SER A 35 7.44 -2.71 -8.21
CA SER A 35 6.30 -1.81 -8.34
C SER A 35 6.51 -0.62 -7.40
N PHE A 36 6.69 0.57 -7.98
CA PHE A 36 6.80 1.82 -7.24
C PHE A 36 5.62 2.71 -7.61
N TYR A 37 4.75 3.00 -6.65
CA TYR A 37 3.71 4.00 -6.80
C TYR A 37 4.15 5.29 -6.11
N GLU A 38 5.06 6.00 -6.77
CA GLU A 38 5.56 7.30 -6.32
C GLU A 38 5.10 8.38 -7.32
N PRO A 39 4.73 9.60 -6.86
CA PRO A 39 4.37 10.70 -7.75
C PRO A 39 5.40 10.99 -8.85
N GLY A 40 6.70 10.81 -8.59
CA GLY A 40 7.76 11.00 -9.60
C GLY A 40 7.70 10.03 -10.79
N ILE A 41 6.99 8.91 -10.66
CA ILE A 41 6.80 7.89 -11.70
C ILE A 41 5.35 7.85 -12.17
N ALA A 42 4.41 7.88 -11.23
CA ALA A 42 2.98 7.81 -11.51
C ALA A 42 2.44 9.08 -12.21
N LEU A 43 3.07 10.24 -12.03
CA LEU A 43 2.61 11.50 -12.61
C LEU A 43 3.57 12.08 -13.67
N SER A 44 4.64 11.35 -14.02
CA SER A 44 5.68 11.87 -14.93
C SER A 44 5.48 11.49 -16.40
N ASN A 45 4.68 10.46 -16.70
CA ASN A 45 4.37 10.05 -18.06
C ASN A 45 2.87 9.73 -18.21
N ALA A 46 2.40 9.66 -19.46
CA ALA A 46 0.99 9.44 -19.76
C ALA A 46 0.49 8.08 -19.22
N GLU A 47 1.27 7.01 -19.38
CA GLU A 47 0.90 5.66 -18.94
C GLU A 47 0.72 5.59 -17.41
N GLY A 48 1.61 6.23 -16.65
CA GLY A 48 1.55 6.37 -15.21
C GLY A 48 0.29 7.12 -14.79
N MET A 49 0.00 8.25 -15.45
CA MET A 49 -1.21 9.02 -15.16
C MET A 49 -2.48 8.22 -15.48
N TYR A 50 -2.49 7.44 -16.57
CA TYR A 50 -3.59 6.52 -16.87
C TYR A 50 -3.77 5.47 -15.79
N SER A 51 -2.69 4.85 -15.29
CA SER A 51 -2.78 3.88 -14.21
C SER A 51 -3.37 4.48 -12.94
N ALA A 52 -2.96 5.70 -12.58
CA ALA A 52 -3.49 6.44 -11.45
C ALA A 52 -4.99 6.73 -11.62
N LEU A 53 -5.41 7.19 -12.79
CA LEU A 53 -6.83 7.44 -13.10
C LEU A 53 -7.67 6.16 -13.03
N THR A 54 -7.18 5.04 -13.54
CA THR A 54 -7.89 3.74 -13.44
C THR A 54 -8.03 3.29 -11.99
N THR A 55 -7.02 3.49 -11.14
CA THR A 55 -7.13 3.21 -9.70
C THR A 55 -8.14 4.12 -9.01
N LEU A 56 -8.13 5.42 -9.33
CA LEU A 56 -9.10 6.37 -8.79
C LEU A 56 -10.54 6.02 -9.21
N GLU A 57 -10.76 5.67 -10.48
CA GLU A 57 -12.07 5.23 -10.96
C GLU A 57 -12.55 4.00 -10.20
N ARG A 58 -11.69 2.99 -10.00
CA ARG A 58 -12.03 1.81 -9.19
C ARG A 58 -12.48 2.22 -7.78
N ASN A 59 -11.76 3.13 -7.13
CA ASN A 59 -12.10 3.59 -5.78
C ASN A 59 -13.42 4.37 -5.77
N MET A 60 -13.65 5.26 -6.74
CA MET A 60 -14.93 5.95 -6.88
C MET A 60 -16.09 4.97 -7.06
N ARG A 61 -15.88 3.85 -7.77
CA ARG A 61 -16.93 2.85 -7.90
C ARG A 61 -17.27 2.17 -6.58
N HIS A 62 -16.28 1.88 -5.74
CA HIS A 62 -16.52 1.34 -4.40
C HIS A 62 -17.20 2.36 -3.47
N GLU A 63 -16.93 3.65 -3.67
CA GLU A 63 -17.53 4.74 -2.89
C GLU A 63 -19.01 4.95 -3.21
N TYR A 64 -19.38 4.85 -4.50
CA TYR A 64 -20.72 5.19 -4.99
C TYR A 64 -21.62 3.98 -5.27
N PHE A 65 -21.04 2.83 -5.62
CA PHE A 65 -21.80 1.65 -6.01
C PHE A 65 -21.61 0.54 -4.99
N GLY A 66 -22.74 0.02 -4.51
CA GLY A 66 -22.78 -1.05 -3.52
C GLY A 66 -24.07 -0.97 -2.72
N ASP A 67 -24.35 -2.03 -1.97
CA ASP A 67 -25.37 -1.98 -0.93
C ASP A 67 -24.78 -1.27 0.29
N ASN A 68 -25.44 -0.22 0.78
CA ASN A 68 -24.89 0.70 1.80
C ASN A 68 -23.52 1.29 1.44
N ALA A 69 -23.38 1.82 0.22
CA ALA A 69 -22.16 2.49 -0.20
C ALA A 69 -21.82 3.68 0.73
N PRO A 70 -20.54 3.98 0.99
CA PRO A 70 -20.15 5.03 1.94
C PRO A 70 -20.73 6.41 1.64
N ILE A 71 -20.90 6.77 0.37
CA ILE A 71 -21.52 8.06 0.00
C ILE A 71 -22.95 8.21 0.52
N LEU A 72 -23.65 7.10 0.75
CA LEU A 72 -25.04 7.08 1.18
C LEU A 72 -25.20 7.64 2.60
N THR A 73 -24.26 7.34 3.50
CA THR A 73 -24.31 7.84 4.88
C THR A 73 -24.14 9.35 4.93
N GLU A 74 -23.22 9.89 4.13
CA GLU A 74 -23.01 11.35 4.01
C GLU A 74 -24.27 12.04 3.47
N ILE A 75 -24.90 11.47 2.44
CA ILE A 75 -26.11 12.04 1.85
C ILE A 75 -27.27 12.01 2.85
N ILE A 76 -27.47 10.92 3.57
CA ILE A 76 -28.58 10.77 4.55
C ILE A 76 -28.40 11.70 5.76
N GLN A 77 -27.16 11.92 6.20
CA GLN A 77 -26.87 12.84 7.32
C GLN A 77 -26.81 14.31 6.89
N SER A 78 -26.79 14.57 5.58
CA SER A 78 -26.85 15.91 5.02
C SER A 78 -28.30 16.37 4.78
N GLU A 79 -28.49 17.67 4.53
CA GLU A 79 -29.78 18.23 4.08
C GLU A 79 -30.05 18.01 2.58
N VAL A 80 -29.21 17.24 1.87
CA VAL A 80 -29.27 17.10 0.41
C VAL A 80 -30.35 16.11 -0.03
N ALA A 81 -30.60 15.05 0.74
CA ALA A 81 -31.65 14.08 0.43
C ALA A 81 -32.18 13.39 1.70
N VAL A 82 -33.31 12.69 1.56
CA VAL A 82 -33.94 11.92 2.64
C VAL A 82 -33.96 10.44 2.23
N GLU A 83 -33.66 9.56 3.18
CA GLU A 83 -33.78 8.12 2.97
C GLU A 83 -35.26 7.74 2.72
N GLY A 84 -35.54 7.16 1.57
CA GLY A 84 -36.92 6.84 1.14
C GLY A 84 -37.47 5.52 1.67
N THR A 85 -36.71 4.75 2.45
CA THR A 85 -37.17 3.47 3.00
C THR A 85 -38.01 3.74 4.24
N THR A 86 -39.26 3.30 4.23
CA THR A 86 -40.18 3.51 5.37
C THR A 86 -40.43 2.23 6.17
N ASP A 87 -39.98 1.09 5.66
CA ASP A 87 -40.27 -0.27 6.13
C ASP A 87 -39.04 -1.01 6.68
N LYS A 88 -37.88 -0.35 6.71
CA LYS A 88 -36.64 -0.88 7.31
C LYS A 88 -36.19 0.04 8.43
N ALA A 89 -36.08 -0.49 9.65
CA ALA A 89 -35.42 0.19 10.75
C ALA A 89 -33.90 0.07 10.57
N GLY A 90 -33.33 0.96 9.75
CA GLY A 90 -31.88 1.09 9.60
C GLY A 90 -31.27 1.91 10.75
N PRO A 91 -29.96 1.79 11.01
CA PRO A 91 -29.24 2.63 11.97
C PRO A 91 -29.46 4.15 11.79
N GLN A 92 -29.79 4.57 10.59
CA GLN A 92 -30.03 5.96 10.21
C GLN A 92 -31.38 6.51 10.71
N MET A 93 -32.36 5.64 10.98
CA MET A 93 -33.69 6.03 11.48
C MET A 93 -33.68 6.29 13.00
N ASP A 94 -32.86 5.55 13.76
CA ASP A 94 -32.70 5.69 15.20
C ASP A 94 -31.23 5.44 15.58
N MET A 95 -30.41 6.48 15.37
CA MET A 95 -28.98 6.43 15.66
C MET A 95 -28.68 6.23 17.14
N ASP A 96 -29.55 6.74 18.01
CA ASP A 96 -29.38 6.66 19.46
C ASP A 96 -29.47 5.21 19.92
N VAL A 97 -30.39 4.41 19.38
CA VAL A 97 -30.46 2.98 19.73
C VAL A 97 -29.38 2.16 19.01
N ALA A 98 -29.00 2.51 17.79
CA ALA A 98 -28.12 1.68 16.96
C ALA A 98 -26.61 1.90 17.20
N LEU A 99 -26.19 3.09 17.63
CA LEU A 99 -24.77 3.46 17.76
C LEU A 99 -24.26 3.51 19.22
N LEU A 100 -25.14 3.22 20.19
CA LEU A 100 -24.70 3.15 21.57
C LEU A 100 -23.73 1.98 21.79
N PRO A 101 -22.74 2.12 22.69
CA PRO A 101 -21.76 1.06 22.96
C PRO A 101 -22.37 -0.25 23.47
N ASP A 102 -23.58 -0.21 24.04
CA ASP A 102 -24.35 -1.34 24.55
C ASP A 102 -25.45 -1.82 23.59
N ALA A 103 -25.53 -1.27 22.38
CA ALA A 103 -26.47 -1.70 21.37
C ALA A 103 -26.28 -3.20 21.06
N GLN A 104 -27.36 -3.98 21.24
CA GLN A 104 -27.37 -5.41 20.90
C GLN A 104 -27.56 -5.55 19.39
N LEU A 105 -26.45 -5.67 18.64
CA LEU A 105 -26.45 -5.78 17.19
C LEU A 105 -26.42 -7.24 16.67
N ASN A 106 -26.36 -8.22 17.56
CA ASN A 106 -26.25 -9.63 17.19
C ASN A 106 -27.61 -10.32 17.34
N HIS A 107 -28.40 -10.29 16.27
CA HIS A 107 -29.67 -11.01 16.18
C HIS A 107 -29.47 -12.26 15.31
N THR A 108 -29.71 -13.45 15.88
CA THR A 108 -29.76 -14.73 15.14
C THR A 108 -31.08 -14.90 14.41
#